data_AF-A0A4S4FY02-F1
#
_entry.id   AF-A0A4S4FY02-F1
#
_cell.length_a   1.000
_cell.length_b   1.000
_cell.length_c   1.000
_cell.angle_alpha   90.00
_cell.angle_beta   90.00
_cell.angle_gamma   90.00
#
_symmetry.space_group_name_H-M   'P 1'
#
loop_
_entity.id
_entity.type
_entity.pdbx_description
1 polymer ?
#
loop_
_entity_poly.entity_id
_entity_poly.type
_entity_poly.pdbx_seq_one_letter_code
_entity_poly.pdbx_strand_id
1 'polypeptide(L)'
;MITCVSKGAAGRRLGRCMLSMLLAGVLACTGVAVAPGEAHAAKKSATITVSQVQKHFNGKVGNRALGRKYHHYCLMFVATCWASKLKTEYYSVCCARRYGALNRDSKSMVNIPIGADVFFTGSGTRCPSCRRPAGHVGVYVGDGYMVHSMGGRIRRDKVADIAAVGNLSYYGWGYHEGVKVKADKGKHPRGEVQQVEAGMGEVTVSGWALDDSSPKKSVKVKVYIGAPSAGGEEHVIRANVKDAELNETLGVTGKHRFSTTIETNLSGKRTLYFYAVNIGIGNDQLIGKKTVTIKKAPPKLSRPAVKTLKAGKRTVKVTWKATRGVGGYQVRLSTDKSFKENVTTRKAKGAKATTLKVSKLQPGARYYVQVRTYKKQGGETYYSKWSKAKAVKTTGKSA
;
A
#
# COMPACT_ATOMS: atom_id res chain seq x y z
N MET A 1 -29.60 -2.25 74.37
CA MET A 1 -29.33 -0.98 75.08
C MET A 1 -29.24 0.11 74.05
N ILE A 2 -30.39 0.74 73.77
CA ILE A 2 -30.74 2.10 74.21
C ILE A 2 -29.89 3.15 73.48
N THR A 3 -30.54 3.69 72.45
CA THR A 3 -30.35 4.99 71.83
C THR A 3 -29.97 6.12 72.79
N CYS A 4 -29.11 7.03 72.35
CA CYS A 4 -29.27 8.44 72.70
C CYS A 4 -28.94 9.36 71.52
N VAL A 5 -29.93 10.21 71.26
CA VAL A 5 -30.04 11.31 70.30
C VAL A 5 -29.66 12.60 71.01
N SER A 6 -29.04 13.56 70.33
CA SER A 6 -29.38 15.01 70.38
C SER A 6 -28.35 15.79 69.56
N LYS A 7 -28.75 16.49 68.49
CA LYS A 7 -29.44 17.80 68.42
C LYS A 7 -28.58 18.94 68.96
N GLY A 8 -28.36 19.96 68.12
CA GLY A 8 -27.90 21.26 68.58
C GLY A 8 -27.37 22.17 67.49
N ALA A 9 -28.26 22.69 66.66
CA ALA A 9 -27.97 23.74 65.69
C ALA A 9 -27.84 25.11 66.38
N ALA A 10 -26.86 25.91 65.94
CA ALA A 10 -26.91 27.38 65.96
C ALA A 10 -25.95 27.84 64.84
N GLY A 11 -26.33 28.59 63.81
CA GLY A 11 -27.40 29.58 63.76
C GLY A 11 -26.78 30.98 63.85
N ARG A 12 -26.18 31.41 62.73
CA ARG A 12 -26.00 32.79 62.20
C ARG A 12 -26.03 33.94 63.23
N ARG A 13 -25.08 34.88 63.10
CA ARG A 13 -25.32 36.20 62.48
C ARG A 13 -24.08 37.10 62.50
N LEU A 14 -23.86 37.72 61.33
CA LEU A 14 -23.53 39.13 61.07
C LEU A 14 -22.40 39.80 61.87
N GLY A 15 -21.40 40.30 61.12
CA GLY A 15 -20.49 41.33 61.62
C GLY A 15 -19.32 41.61 60.69
N ARG A 16 -19.58 42.23 59.54
CA ARG A 16 -18.55 42.88 58.73
C ARG A 16 -18.08 44.13 59.47
N CYS A 17 -16.78 44.31 59.70
CA CYS A 17 -16.05 45.56 59.42
C CYS A 17 -14.58 45.54 59.91
N MET A 18 -13.71 46.11 59.07
CA MET A 18 -12.37 46.68 59.34
C MET A 18 -11.25 45.65 59.63
N LEU A 19 -10.28 45.38 58.73
CA LEU A 19 -9.09 46.21 58.41
C LEU A 19 -8.45 46.72 59.72
N SER A 20 -7.25 46.36 60.18
CA SER A 20 -5.96 46.15 59.50
C SER A 20 -4.90 45.77 60.57
N MET A 21 -3.75 45.23 60.12
CA MET A 21 -2.43 45.23 60.78
C MET A 21 -2.21 44.37 62.04
N LEU A 22 -1.49 43.25 61.91
CA LEU A 22 -0.06 43.15 62.29
C LEU A 22 0.47 41.73 62.10
N LEU A 23 1.67 41.68 61.54
CA LEU A 23 2.49 40.53 61.21
C LEU A 23 3.29 40.11 62.45
N ALA A 24 3.29 38.81 62.82
CA ALA A 24 4.45 38.05 63.32
C ALA A 24 4.00 36.78 64.04
N GLY A 25 4.54 35.62 63.64
CA GLY A 25 4.28 34.36 64.32
C GLY A 25 4.64 33.15 63.48
N VAL A 26 5.94 32.99 63.27
CA VAL A 26 6.61 31.88 62.59
C VAL A 26 6.04 30.51 62.98
N LEU A 27 5.58 29.72 61.99
CA LEU A 27 5.69 28.27 62.05
C LEU A 27 6.16 27.77 60.68
N ALA A 28 7.44 27.41 60.62
CA ALA A 28 8.08 26.86 59.45
C ALA A 28 8.02 25.34 59.45
N CYS A 29 7.95 24.78 58.24
CA CYS A 29 8.47 23.48 57.83
C CYS A 29 7.65 22.23 58.20
N THR A 30 6.75 21.83 57.30
CA THR A 30 6.90 20.60 56.48
C THR A 30 5.83 20.59 55.38
N GLY A 31 6.01 21.48 54.41
CA GLY A 31 5.30 21.41 53.15
C GLY A 31 6.33 21.57 52.05
N VAL A 32 6.64 20.49 51.34
CA VAL A 32 7.34 20.61 50.06
C VAL A 32 6.40 21.39 49.14
N ALA A 33 6.63 22.69 49.05
CA ALA A 33 5.95 23.55 48.10
C ALA A 33 6.33 23.08 46.70
N VAL A 34 5.43 22.32 46.08
CA VAL A 34 5.43 22.18 44.63
C VAL A 34 5.28 23.59 44.08
N ALA A 35 6.30 24.06 43.36
CA ALA A 35 6.28 25.36 42.70
C ALA A 35 4.94 25.53 41.96
N PRO A 36 4.29 26.71 42.00
CA PRO A 36 3.08 26.93 41.24
C PRO A 36 3.39 26.65 39.77
N GLY A 37 2.77 25.60 39.22
CA GLY A 37 2.81 25.32 37.80
C GLY A 37 2.31 26.56 37.07
N GLU A 38 3.05 26.97 36.04
CA GLU A 38 2.66 28.04 35.12
C GLU A 38 1.20 27.83 34.71
N ALA A 39 0.30 28.68 35.22
CA ALA A 39 -1.08 28.70 34.75
C ALA A 39 -1.06 29.22 33.31
N HIS A 40 -1.01 28.30 32.35
CA HIS A 40 -1.11 28.65 30.93
C HIS A 40 -2.53 29.14 30.65
N ALA A 41 -2.65 30.34 30.11
CA ALA A 41 -3.92 30.88 29.61
C ALA A 41 -4.63 29.85 28.71
N ALA A 42 -5.98 29.80 28.77
CA ALA A 42 -6.78 28.87 27.99
C ALA A 42 -6.46 29.00 26.50
N LYS A 43 -5.76 28.00 25.94
CA LYS A 43 -5.25 28.02 24.57
C LYS A 43 -6.42 27.98 23.59
N LYS A 44 -6.47 28.96 22.67
CA LYS A 44 -7.45 28.94 21.57
C LYS A 44 -7.28 27.67 20.75
N SER A 45 -8.29 26.80 20.79
CA SER A 45 -8.34 25.61 19.93
C SER A 45 -8.68 26.04 18.49
N ALA A 46 -7.82 25.72 17.53
CA ALA A 46 -8.03 25.99 16.10
C ALA A 46 -8.20 24.68 15.31
N THR A 47 -9.13 24.68 14.34
CA THR A 47 -9.40 23.52 13.49
C THR A 47 -8.84 23.73 12.09
N ILE A 48 -8.09 22.76 11.57
CA ILE A 48 -7.44 22.79 10.24
C ILE A 48 -7.69 21.48 9.49
N THR A 49 -7.71 21.51 8.16
CA THR A 49 -7.86 20.27 7.36
C THR A 49 -6.52 19.61 7.03
N VAL A 50 -6.54 18.31 6.71
CA VAL A 50 -5.37 17.55 6.24
C VAL A 50 -4.65 18.24 5.08
N SER A 51 -5.37 18.64 4.03
CA SER A 51 -4.76 19.32 2.87
C SER A 51 -4.14 20.67 3.24
N GLN A 52 -4.75 21.41 4.18
CA GLN A 52 -4.21 22.68 4.65
C GLN A 52 -2.91 22.50 5.43
N VAL A 53 -2.78 21.44 6.23
CA VAL A 53 -1.52 21.06 6.89
C VAL A 53 -0.46 20.72 5.84
N GLN A 54 -0.77 19.79 4.94
CA GLN A 54 0.16 19.35 3.91
C GLN A 54 0.62 20.51 3.02
N LYS A 55 -0.31 21.37 2.55
CA LYS A 55 0.03 22.58 1.77
C LYS A 55 0.96 23.51 2.54
N HIS A 56 0.65 23.76 3.81
CA HIS A 56 1.41 24.70 4.63
C HIS A 56 2.84 24.22 4.89
N PHE A 57 3.02 22.95 5.25
CA PHE A 57 4.33 22.41 5.60
C PHE A 57 5.14 22.00 4.37
N ASN A 58 4.55 21.29 3.39
CA ASN A 58 5.27 20.91 2.16
C ASN A 58 5.69 22.14 1.35
N GLY A 59 4.89 23.22 1.35
CA GLY A 59 5.26 24.48 0.69
C GLY A 59 6.49 25.19 1.27
N LYS A 60 7.00 24.74 2.43
CA LYS A 60 8.22 25.29 3.05
C LYS A 60 9.48 24.48 2.72
N VAL A 61 9.33 23.28 2.17
CA VAL A 61 10.46 22.41 1.84
C VAL A 61 11.34 23.09 0.80
N GLY A 62 12.66 23.08 1.02
CA GLY A 62 13.61 23.75 0.14
C GLY A 62 13.77 25.27 0.37
N ASN A 63 12.96 25.89 1.25
CA ASN A 63 13.13 27.31 1.59
C ASN A 63 14.44 27.53 2.38
N ARG A 64 15.46 28.04 1.69
CA ARG A 64 16.81 28.26 2.27
C ARG A 64 16.84 29.35 3.34
N ALA A 65 16.02 30.39 3.22
CA ALA A 65 15.95 31.47 4.21
C ALA A 65 15.37 30.98 5.53
N LEU A 66 14.26 30.23 5.47
CA LEU A 66 13.69 29.57 6.66
C LEU A 66 14.64 28.53 7.25
N GLY A 67 15.32 27.75 6.40
CA GLY A 67 16.30 26.76 6.84
C GLY A 67 17.45 27.38 7.64
N ARG A 68 18.01 28.51 7.17
CA ARG A 68 19.03 29.26 7.92
C ARG A 68 18.48 29.87 9.21
N LYS A 69 17.29 30.48 9.15
CA LYS A 69 16.63 31.11 10.31
C LYS A 69 16.41 30.13 11.46
N TYR A 70 16.02 28.89 11.14
CA TYR A 70 15.69 27.86 12.14
C TYR A 70 16.77 26.79 12.27
N HIS A 71 18.03 27.11 11.95
CA HIS A 71 19.14 26.19 12.16
C HIS A 71 19.31 25.93 13.67
N HIS A 72 19.23 24.66 14.09
CA HIS A 72 19.17 24.22 15.50
C HIS A 72 17.89 24.56 16.29
N TYR A 73 16.89 25.20 15.66
CA TYR A 73 15.64 25.62 16.31
C TYR A 73 14.41 24.90 15.71
N CYS A 74 14.45 23.56 15.66
CA CYS A 74 13.38 22.76 15.07
C CYS A 74 12.01 22.95 15.76
N LEU A 75 11.98 23.06 17.09
CA LEU A 75 10.75 23.36 17.83
C LEU A 75 10.20 24.75 17.49
N MET A 76 11.07 25.77 17.41
CA MET A 76 10.63 27.12 17.04
C MET A 76 10.08 27.15 15.61
N PHE A 77 10.68 26.39 14.68
CA PHE A 77 10.15 26.25 13.33
C PHE A 77 8.73 25.71 13.34
N VAL A 78 8.48 24.59 14.03
CA VAL A 78 7.16 23.97 14.13
C VAL A 78 6.16 24.93 14.77
N ALA A 79 6.48 25.48 15.94
CA ALA A 79 5.60 26.38 16.67
C ALA A 79 5.31 27.68 15.90
N THR A 80 6.30 28.29 15.23
CA THR A 80 6.07 29.49 14.41
C THR A 80 5.22 29.16 13.18
N CYS A 81 5.42 27.99 12.56
CA CYS A 81 4.59 27.56 11.43
C CYS A 81 3.13 27.40 11.85
N TRP A 82 2.87 26.79 13.01
CA TRP A 82 1.52 26.63 13.52
C TRP A 82 0.89 27.95 13.93
N ALA A 83 1.60 28.79 14.70
CA ALA A 83 1.16 30.13 15.09
C ALA A 83 0.76 30.98 13.88
N SER A 84 1.60 31.00 12.84
CA SER A 84 1.30 31.70 11.58
C SER A 84 0.08 31.11 10.85
N LYS A 85 -0.05 29.79 10.79
CA LYS A 85 -1.15 29.14 10.04
C LYS A 85 -2.50 29.32 10.72
N LEU A 86 -2.52 29.23 12.04
CA LEU A 86 -3.73 29.18 12.84
C LEU A 86 -4.09 30.53 13.45
N LYS A 87 -3.24 31.55 13.27
CA LYS A 87 -3.36 32.87 13.89
C LYS A 87 -3.47 32.75 15.41
N THR A 88 -2.66 31.86 15.99
CA THR A 88 -2.57 31.62 17.44
C THR A 88 -1.30 32.23 18.00
N GLU A 89 -1.26 32.37 19.32
CA GLU A 89 -0.04 32.77 20.01
C GLU A 89 1.03 31.69 19.91
N TYR A 90 2.28 32.14 19.91
CA TYR A 90 3.44 31.28 19.97
C TYR A 90 3.64 30.80 21.40
N TYR A 91 3.70 29.48 21.58
CA TYR A 91 4.04 28.87 22.85
C TYR A 91 5.33 28.07 22.71
N SER A 92 6.29 28.27 23.61
CA SER A 92 7.56 27.55 23.58
C SER A 92 7.95 27.05 24.95
N VAL A 93 8.14 25.75 25.03
CA VAL A 93 8.98 25.14 26.05
C VAL A 93 10.44 25.13 25.60
N CYS A 94 11.36 24.82 26.50
CA CYS A 94 12.79 25.01 26.26
C CYS A 94 13.40 24.12 25.16
N CYS A 95 12.83 22.95 24.87
CA CYS A 95 13.35 22.03 23.84
C CYS A 95 12.33 21.00 23.37
N ALA A 96 12.60 20.39 22.21
CA ALA A 96 11.74 19.37 21.58
C ALA A 96 11.51 18.15 22.49
N ARG A 97 12.52 17.71 23.25
CA ARG A 97 12.39 16.61 24.22
C ARG A 97 11.38 16.93 25.32
N ARG A 98 11.47 18.12 25.92
CA ARG A 98 10.53 18.54 26.98
C ARG A 98 9.13 18.70 26.39
N TYR A 99 9.04 19.26 25.19
CA TYR A 99 7.77 19.42 24.49
C TYR A 99 7.08 18.08 24.23
N GLY A 100 7.80 17.10 23.69
CA GLY A 100 7.28 15.76 23.48
C GLY A 100 6.99 15.00 24.77
N ALA A 101 7.65 15.32 25.89
CA ALA A 101 7.30 14.73 27.18
C ALA A 101 5.95 15.21 27.71
N LEU A 102 5.55 16.44 27.35
CA LEU A 102 4.30 17.07 27.78
C LEU A 102 3.13 16.80 26.82
N ASN A 103 3.40 16.66 25.51
CA ASN A 103 2.38 16.67 24.46
C ASN A 103 2.36 15.40 23.60
N ARG A 104 2.93 14.29 24.06
CA ARG A 104 2.89 13.03 23.31
C ARG A 104 1.62 12.26 23.62
N ASP A 105 0.87 11.99 22.57
CA ASP A 105 -0.34 11.15 22.60
C ASP A 105 0.02 9.65 22.49
N SER A 106 1.03 9.30 21.69
CA SER A 106 1.42 7.90 21.46
C SER A 106 2.91 7.70 21.25
N LYS A 107 3.41 6.53 21.66
CA LYS A 107 4.78 6.05 21.39
C LYS A 107 4.87 5.16 20.15
N SER A 108 3.74 4.83 19.52
CA SER A 108 3.73 4.01 18.30
C SER A 108 4.20 4.82 17.09
N MET A 109 4.99 4.21 16.22
CA MET A 109 5.32 4.76 14.90
C MET A 109 4.30 4.32 13.83
N VAL A 110 3.37 3.43 14.18
CA VAL A 110 2.29 2.96 13.31
C VAL A 110 1.12 3.95 13.38
N ASN A 111 0.56 4.33 12.23
CA ASN A 111 -0.61 5.19 12.09
C ASN A 111 -0.46 6.61 12.69
N ILE A 112 0.70 7.24 12.52
CA ILE A 112 0.89 8.66 12.87
C ILE A 112 -0.11 9.50 12.05
N PRO A 113 -0.97 10.34 12.67
CA PRO A 113 -1.91 11.15 11.93
C PRO A 113 -1.24 12.38 11.31
N ILE A 114 -1.76 12.83 10.17
CA ILE A 114 -1.26 14.03 9.48
C ILE A 114 -1.46 15.25 10.37
N GLY A 115 -0.41 16.06 10.52
CA GLY A 115 -0.38 17.23 11.38
C GLY A 115 0.04 16.95 12.83
N ALA A 116 0.34 15.70 13.18
CA ALA A 116 1.01 15.41 14.45
C ALA A 116 2.44 15.96 14.45
N ASP A 117 2.85 16.50 15.58
CA ASP A 117 4.25 16.76 15.87
C ASP A 117 4.93 15.43 16.23
N VAL A 118 6.03 15.12 15.55
CA VAL A 118 6.78 13.87 15.72
C VAL A 118 8.05 14.17 16.48
N PHE A 119 8.24 13.52 17.62
CA PHE A 119 9.30 13.81 18.58
C PHE A 119 10.40 12.76 18.53
N PHE A 120 11.64 13.22 18.72
CA PHE A 120 12.83 12.39 18.87
C PHE A 120 13.64 12.84 20.08
N THR A 121 14.34 11.91 20.70
CA THR A 121 15.30 12.12 21.80
C THR A 121 16.72 11.82 21.36
N GLY A 122 17.72 12.11 22.20
CA GLY A 122 19.09 11.61 22.01
C GLY A 122 20.07 12.55 21.28
N SER A 123 19.68 13.78 20.96
CA SER A 123 20.62 14.76 20.37
C SER A 123 21.87 14.98 21.23
N GLY A 124 23.06 15.01 20.62
CA GLY A 124 24.30 15.44 21.30
C GLY A 124 24.24 16.89 21.82
N THR A 125 23.33 17.70 21.28
CA THR A 125 23.07 19.06 21.74
C THR A 125 22.31 19.07 23.08
N ARG A 126 22.88 19.72 24.10
CA ARG A 126 22.20 20.00 25.37
C ARG A 126 21.39 21.29 25.27
N CYS A 127 20.15 21.26 25.74
CA CYS A 127 19.31 22.44 25.88
C CYS A 127 19.92 23.38 26.93
N PRO A 128 20.17 24.66 26.63
CA PRO A 128 20.74 25.61 27.59
C PRO A 128 19.88 25.78 28.85
N SER A 129 18.54 25.76 28.71
CA SER A 129 17.63 26.01 29.83
C SER A 129 17.46 24.81 30.75
N CYS A 130 17.33 23.59 30.22
CA CYS A 130 17.06 22.40 31.04
C CYS A 130 18.24 21.43 31.17
N ARG A 131 19.37 21.73 30.52
CA ARG A 131 20.62 20.94 30.49
C ARG A 131 20.49 19.49 30.00
N ARG A 132 19.29 19.05 29.58
CA ARG A 132 19.03 17.73 28.98
C ARG A 132 19.25 17.75 27.46
N PRO A 133 19.51 16.58 26.83
CA PRO A 133 19.48 16.44 25.37
C PRO A 133 18.21 17.09 24.78
N ALA A 134 18.40 18.04 23.86
CA ALA A 134 17.34 18.89 23.33
C ALA A 134 16.27 18.12 22.52
N GLY A 135 16.64 16.99 21.93
CA GLY A 135 15.78 16.20 21.06
C GLY A 135 15.56 16.86 19.69
N HIS A 136 14.61 16.34 18.92
CA HIS A 136 14.23 16.87 17.61
C HIS A 136 12.72 16.77 17.38
N VAL A 137 12.17 17.65 16.54
CA VAL A 137 10.75 17.66 16.20
C VAL A 137 10.49 18.13 14.77
N GLY A 138 9.40 17.66 14.19
CA GLY A 138 8.80 18.17 12.97
C GLY A 138 7.35 17.73 12.84
N VAL A 139 6.69 18.04 11.73
CA VAL A 139 5.27 17.77 11.53
C VAL A 139 5.07 16.65 10.51
N TYR A 140 4.29 15.64 10.85
CA TYR A 140 3.96 14.53 9.96
C TYR A 140 3.04 14.98 8.82
N VAL A 141 3.39 14.65 7.58
CA VAL A 141 2.69 15.11 6.36
C VAL A 141 2.14 13.96 5.50
N GLY A 142 2.20 12.72 5.99
CA GLY A 142 1.68 11.53 5.29
C GLY A 142 2.78 10.65 4.69
N ASP A 143 2.41 9.41 4.32
CA ASP A 143 3.27 8.41 3.67
C ASP A 143 4.60 8.11 4.38
N GLY A 144 4.64 8.23 5.70
CA GLY A 144 5.85 8.03 6.49
C GLY A 144 6.79 9.24 6.53
N TYR A 145 6.41 10.39 5.94
CA TYR A 145 7.24 11.60 5.87
C TYR A 145 6.82 12.66 6.89
N MET A 146 7.81 13.42 7.34
CA MET A 146 7.63 14.63 8.14
C MET A 146 8.42 15.81 7.56
N VAL A 147 7.94 17.02 7.83
CA VAL A 147 8.66 18.26 7.50
C VAL A 147 9.30 18.82 8.76
N HIS A 148 10.59 19.15 8.69
CA HIS A 148 11.37 19.66 9.82
C HIS A 148 12.51 20.57 9.36
N SER A 149 13.02 21.36 10.31
CA SER A 149 14.27 22.11 10.12
C SER A 149 15.45 21.27 10.63
N MET A 150 16.43 20.98 9.77
CA MET A 150 17.66 20.26 10.13
C MET A 150 18.80 20.61 9.18
N GLY A 151 20.01 20.81 9.72
CA GLY A 151 21.20 21.10 8.91
C GLY A 151 21.08 22.36 8.05
N GLY A 152 20.39 23.38 8.57
CA GLY A 152 20.19 24.67 7.91
C GLY A 152 19.19 24.63 6.75
N ARG A 153 18.40 23.56 6.64
CA ARG A 153 17.43 23.34 5.56
C ARG A 153 16.07 22.94 6.13
N ILE A 154 15.01 23.35 5.45
CA ILE A 154 13.68 22.75 5.65
C ILE A 154 13.59 21.53 4.74
N ARG A 155 13.46 20.36 5.36
CA ARG A 155 13.55 19.05 4.71
C ARG A 155 12.24 18.30 4.85
N ARG A 156 11.99 17.38 3.92
CA ARG A 156 10.93 16.37 3.97
C ARG A 156 11.61 15.01 3.94
N ASP A 157 11.86 14.44 5.11
CA ASP A 157 12.55 13.16 5.26
C ASP A 157 11.59 12.13 5.87
N LYS A 158 11.87 10.83 5.69
CA LYS A 158 11.08 9.78 6.32
C LYS A 158 11.32 9.78 7.82
N VAL A 159 10.26 9.59 8.60
CA VAL A 159 10.32 9.47 10.07
C VAL A 159 11.30 8.36 10.48
N ALA A 160 11.26 7.21 9.78
CA ALA A 160 12.15 6.08 10.04
C ALA A 160 13.62 6.41 9.74
N ASP A 161 13.90 7.19 8.68
CA ASP A 161 15.27 7.54 8.31
C ASP A 161 15.87 8.50 9.35
N ILE A 162 15.09 9.45 9.87
CA ILE A 162 15.55 10.37 10.94
C ILE A 162 15.91 9.60 12.22
N ALA A 163 15.16 8.54 12.55
CA ALA A 163 15.49 7.65 13.66
C ALA A 163 16.79 6.85 13.45
N ALA A 164 17.28 6.79 12.21
CA ALA A 164 18.53 6.14 11.84
C ALA A 164 19.70 7.11 11.62
N VAL A 165 19.45 8.44 11.62
CA VAL A 165 20.51 9.46 11.46
C VAL A 165 21.04 9.90 12.83
N GLY A 166 22.28 9.50 13.14
CA GLY A 166 22.99 9.92 14.35
C GLY A 166 22.31 9.48 15.65
N ASN A 167 22.61 10.14 16.76
CA ASN A 167 22.11 9.78 18.10
C ASN A 167 20.61 10.07 18.33
N LEU A 168 19.78 10.22 17.29
CA LEU A 168 18.34 10.49 17.45
C LEU A 168 17.54 9.19 17.57
N SER A 169 16.67 9.10 18.57
CA SER A 169 15.75 7.97 18.77
C SER A 169 14.31 8.46 18.73
N TYR A 170 13.45 7.77 18.00
CA TYR A 170 12.02 8.06 17.95
C TYR A 170 11.41 8.05 19.36
N TYR A 171 10.69 9.11 19.71
CA TYR A 171 10.16 9.33 21.05
C TYR A 171 8.62 9.32 21.11
N GLY A 172 7.96 9.33 19.95
CA GLY A 172 6.51 9.30 19.80
C GLY A 172 5.97 10.50 19.02
N TRP A 173 4.66 10.64 19.00
CA TRP A 173 3.95 11.75 18.36
C TRP A 173 2.81 12.26 19.24
N GLY A 174 2.39 13.50 18.99
CA GLY A 174 1.15 14.07 19.52
C GLY A 174 0.72 15.29 18.73
N TYR A 175 -0.55 15.68 18.83
CA TYR A 175 -1.02 16.88 18.14
C TYR A 175 -0.36 18.13 18.72
N HIS A 176 -0.03 19.08 17.85
CA HIS A 176 0.40 20.39 18.29
C HIS A 176 -0.68 21.01 19.18
N GLU A 177 -0.26 21.65 20.26
CA GLU A 177 -1.17 22.08 21.30
C GLU A 177 -2.28 23.02 20.76
N GLY A 178 -3.54 22.72 21.09
CA GLY A 178 -4.70 23.46 20.59
C GLY A 178 -5.03 23.24 19.11
N VAL A 179 -4.34 22.35 18.41
CA VAL A 179 -4.61 22.03 17.00
C VAL A 179 -5.52 20.82 16.88
N LYS A 180 -6.66 21.00 16.21
CA LYS A 180 -7.54 19.90 15.78
C LYS A 180 -7.42 19.73 14.28
N VAL A 181 -6.87 18.60 13.84
CA VAL A 181 -6.81 18.25 12.42
C VAL A 181 -8.04 17.44 12.05
N LYS A 182 -8.78 17.88 11.03
CA LYS A 182 -9.91 17.15 10.45
C LYS A 182 -9.61 16.72 9.02
N ALA A 183 -10.29 15.67 8.55
CA ALA A 183 -10.30 15.36 7.12
C ALA A 183 -10.86 16.55 6.32
N ASP A 184 -10.42 16.72 5.08
CA ASP A 184 -11.00 17.71 4.18
C ASP A 184 -12.48 17.37 3.91
N LYS A 185 -13.35 18.37 3.94
CA LYS A 185 -14.73 18.23 3.46
C LYS A 185 -14.74 18.54 1.96
N GLY A 186 -14.84 17.50 1.13
CA GLY A 186 -14.94 17.60 -0.33
C GLY A 186 -13.62 17.95 -1.03
N LYS A 187 -13.32 17.22 -2.12
CA LYS A 187 -12.10 17.23 -2.96
C LYS A 187 -11.03 16.18 -2.66
N HIS A 188 -11.43 14.91 -2.76
CA HIS A 188 -10.50 13.78 -2.87
C HIS A 188 -10.87 12.94 -4.10
N PRO A 189 -9.96 12.06 -4.57
CA PRO A 189 -10.32 11.04 -5.51
C PRO A 189 -11.52 10.23 -5.01
N ARG A 190 -12.49 10.05 -5.87
CA ARG A 190 -13.63 9.17 -5.66
C ARG A 190 -13.81 8.34 -6.90
N GLY A 191 -14.55 7.25 -6.77
CA GLY A 191 -14.74 6.31 -7.86
C GLY A 191 -15.53 5.12 -7.40
N GLU A 192 -15.77 4.25 -8.35
CA GLU A 192 -16.50 3.01 -8.14
C GLU A 192 -15.91 1.95 -9.06
N VAL A 193 -15.79 0.73 -8.51
CA VAL A 193 -15.46 -0.46 -9.28
C VAL A 193 -16.75 -1.16 -9.64
N GLN A 194 -17.04 -1.26 -10.92
CA GLN A 194 -18.30 -1.79 -11.43
C GLN A 194 -18.20 -3.28 -11.76
N GLN A 195 -17.11 -3.69 -12.41
CA GLN A 195 -16.90 -5.08 -12.81
C GLN A 195 -15.49 -5.53 -12.47
N VAL A 196 -15.39 -6.76 -11.98
CA VAL A 196 -14.13 -7.50 -11.85
C VAL A 196 -14.41 -8.96 -12.19
N GLU A 197 -13.89 -9.40 -13.32
CA GLU A 197 -14.04 -10.77 -13.81
C GLU A 197 -12.68 -11.42 -13.94
N ALA A 198 -12.54 -12.64 -13.40
CA ALA A 198 -11.27 -13.36 -13.43
C ALA A 198 -11.23 -14.35 -14.58
N GLY A 199 -10.18 -14.26 -15.39
CA GLY A 199 -9.84 -15.17 -16.48
C GLY A 199 -8.72 -16.14 -16.11
N MET A 200 -8.08 -16.72 -17.13
CA MET A 200 -6.91 -17.58 -16.96
C MET A 200 -5.62 -16.76 -16.98
N GLY A 201 -5.11 -16.41 -15.79
CA GLY A 201 -3.90 -15.59 -15.66
C GLY A 201 -4.15 -14.10 -15.88
N GLU A 202 -5.40 -13.66 -15.72
CA GLU A 202 -5.79 -12.28 -15.97
C GLU A 202 -7.07 -11.92 -15.19
N VAL A 203 -7.32 -10.62 -15.07
CA VAL A 203 -8.55 -10.05 -14.53
C VAL A 203 -9.01 -8.89 -15.42
N THR A 204 -10.27 -8.91 -15.86
CA THR A 204 -10.91 -7.79 -16.55
C THR A 204 -11.62 -6.92 -15.54
N VAL A 205 -11.34 -5.61 -15.56
CA VAL A 205 -11.82 -4.65 -14.58
C VAL A 205 -12.43 -3.43 -15.26
N SER A 206 -13.53 -2.93 -14.72
CA SER A 206 -14.14 -1.68 -15.18
C SER A 206 -14.72 -0.87 -14.02
N GLY A 207 -14.84 0.43 -14.25
CA GLY A 207 -15.33 1.38 -13.27
C GLY A 207 -15.04 2.81 -13.67
N TRP A 208 -15.07 3.70 -12.70
CA TRP A 208 -14.71 5.10 -12.88
C TRP A 208 -13.90 5.65 -11.70
N ALA A 209 -13.08 6.65 -11.97
CA ALA A 209 -12.36 7.40 -10.96
C ALA A 209 -12.20 8.86 -11.39
N LEU A 210 -12.44 9.76 -10.44
CA LEU A 210 -12.41 11.22 -10.61
C LEU A 210 -11.75 11.83 -9.39
N ASP A 211 -10.95 12.86 -9.60
CA ASP A 211 -10.45 13.70 -8.52
C ASP A 211 -11.14 15.05 -8.62
N ASP A 212 -12.01 15.35 -7.66
CA ASP A 212 -12.79 16.59 -7.62
C ASP A 212 -11.89 17.85 -7.45
N SER A 213 -10.60 17.68 -7.08
CA SER A 213 -9.61 18.77 -7.11
C SER A 213 -9.12 19.09 -8.52
N SER A 214 -9.25 18.14 -9.45
CA SER A 214 -8.77 18.22 -10.83
C SER A 214 -9.76 17.57 -11.81
N PRO A 215 -11.04 18.01 -11.87
CA PRO A 215 -12.10 17.26 -12.54
C PRO A 215 -11.93 17.12 -14.05
N LYS A 216 -11.09 17.95 -14.69
CA LYS A 216 -10.78 17.84 -16.13
C LYS A 216 -9.69 16.80 -16.46
N LYS A 217 -8.97 16.29 -15.45
CA LYS A 217 -7.83 15.38 -15.62
C LYS A 217 -8.25 13.94 -15.39
N SER A 218 -7.74 13.04 -16.23
CA SER A 218 -7.84 11.59 -16.00
C SER A 218 -7.01 11.15 -14.80
N VAL A 219 -7.64 10.40 -13.91
CA VAL A 219 -7.05 9.84 -12.68
C VAL A 219 -6.36 8.50 -12.97
N LYS A 220 -5.22 8.24 -12.31
CA LYS A 220 -4.61 6.90 -12.30
C LYS A 220 -5.32 6.05 -11.23
N VAL A 221 -5.45 4.76 -11.46
CA VAL A 221 -5.98 3.82 -10.45
C VAL A 221 -4.92 2.76 -10.20
N LYS A 222 -4.43 2.67 -8.97
CA LYS A 222 -3.58 1.56 -8.52
C LYS A 222 -4.47 0.37 -8.21
N VAL A 223 -4.19 -0.77 -8.83
CA VAL A 223 -4.91 -2.03 -8.63
C VAL A 223 -3.94 -3.01 -8.01
N TYR A 224 -4.22 -3.44 -6.78
CA TYR A 224 -3.44 -4.48 -6.10
C TYR A 224 -4.18 -5.81 -6.24
N ILE A 225 -3.54 -6.82 -6.84
CA ILE A 225 -4.04 -8.20 -6.85
C ILE A 225 -3.45 -8.92 -5.64
N GLY A 226 -4.25 -9.13 -4.61
CA GLY A 226 -3.78 -9.54 -3.28
C GLY A 226 -3.53 -8.35 -2.35
N ALA A 227 -3.23 -8.61 -1.08
CA ALA A 227 -3.04 -7.55 -0.09
C ALA A 227 -1.74 -6.75 -0.38
N PRO A 228 -1.80 -5.40 -0.40
CA PRO A 228 -0.64 -4.55 -0.71
C PRO A 228 0.60 -4.80 0.18
N SER A 229 0.39 -5.17 1.44
CA SER A 229 1.45 -5.41 2.43
C SER A 229 1.93 -6.87 2.53
N ALA A 230 1.37 -7.79 1.75
CA ALA A 230 1.64 -9.23 1.87
C ALA A 230 1.93 -9.90 0.52
N GLY A 231 2.77 -9.26 -0.30
CA GLY A 231 3.21 -9.83 -1.59
C GLY A 231 2.15 -9.80 -2.69
N GLY A 232 1.21 -8.85 -2.64
CA GLY A 232 0.31 -8.55 -3.75
C GLY A 232 1.04 -7.94 -4.95
N GLU A 233 0.46 -8.10 -6.13
CA GLU A 233 0.98 -7.50 -7.37
C GLU A 233 0.34 -6.13 -7.60
N GLU A 234 1.14 -5.08 -7.74
CA GLU A 234 0.66 -3.73 -8.05
C GLU A 234 0.62 -3.50 -9.55
N HIS A 235 -0.53 -3.00 -10.03
CA HIS A 235 -0.75 -2.55 -11.39
C HIS A 235 -1.27 -1.11 -11.39
N VAL A 236 -0.98 -0.35 -12.44
CA VAL A 236 -1.48 1.02 -12.57
C VAL A 236 -2.25 1.15 -13.87
N ILE A 237 -3.55 1.41 -13.76
CA ILE A 237 -4.44 1.68 -14.89
C ILE A 237 -4.84 3.16 -14.89
N ARG A 238 -5.56 3.61 -15.92
CA ARG A 238 -5.97 5.01 -16.04
C ARG A 238 -7.46 5.12 -16.36
N ALA A 239 -8.14 5.99 -15.62
CA ALA A 239 -9.49 6.44 -15.92
C ALA A 239 -9.44 7.46 -17.05
N ASN A 240 -9.31 7.00 -18.30
CA ASN A 240 -9.08 7.83 -19.48
C ASN A 240 -10.09 7.60 -20.61
N VAL A 241 -11.20 6.92 -20.33
CA VAL A 241 -12.30 6.73 -21.28
C VAL A 241 -13.36 7.81 -21.05
N LYS A 242 -13.80 8.46 -22.13
CA LYS A 242 -14.85 9.49 -22.10
C LYS A 242 -16.21 8.81 -22.02
N ASP A 243 -17.09 9.34 -21.18
CA ASP A 243 -18.46 8.87 -21.02
C ASP A 243 -19.33 10.09 -20.71
N ALA A 244 -20.31 10.37 -21.58
CA ALA A 244 -21.16 11.56 -21.48
C ALA A 244 -22.19 11.42 -20.34
N GLU A 245 -22.81 10.25 -20.20
CA GLU A 245 -23.83 9.97 -19.19
C GLU A 245 -23.25 9.97 -17.78
N LEU A 246 -22.08 9.37 -17.60
CA LEU A 246 -21.35 9.45 -16.34
C LEU A 246 -20.97 10.89 -16.01
N ASN A 247 -20.48 11.65 -16.99
CA ASN A 247 -20.10 13.04 -16.78
C ASN A 247 -21.30 13.91 -16.36
N GLU A 248 -22.45 13.71 -16.99
CA GLU A 248 -23.71 14.37 -16.64
C GLU A 248 -24.14 14.01 -15.22
N THR A 249 -24.17 12.71 -14.89
CA THR A 249 -24.52 12.20 -13.55
C THR A 249 -23.62 12.77 -12.45
N LEU A 250 -22.33 12.92 -12.75
CA LEU A 250 -21.33 13.42 -11.80
C LEU A 250 -21.21 14.96 -11.80
N GLY A 251 -21.86 15.67 -12.72
CA GLY A 251 -21.73 17.12 -12.87
C GLY A 251 -20.32 17.58 -13.26
N VAL A 252 -19.61 16.80 -14.08
CA VAL A 252 -18.20 17.06 -14.47
C VAL A 252 -17.98 16.99 -15.97
N THR A 253 -16.79 17.39 -16.41
CA THR A 253 -16.31 17.20 -17.79
C THR A 253 -15.00 16.42 -17.76
N GLY A 254 -14.68 15.69 -18.83
CA GLY A 254 -13.41 14.96 -18.93
C GLY A 254 -13.58 13.48 -19.24
N LYS A 255 -12.56 12.69 -18.89
CA LYS A 255 -12.52 11.24 -19.10
C LYS A 255 -12.28 10.58 -17.76
N HIS A 256 -13.26 9.80 -17.29
CA HIS A 256 -13.31 9.27 -15.92
C HIS A 256 -13.59 7.77 -15.86
N ARG A 257 -13.91 7.10 -16.97
CA ARG A 257 -14.07 5.64 -17.01
C ARG A 257 -12.73 4.95 -17.18
N PHE A 258 -12.61 3.76 -16.62
CA PHE A 258 -11.59 2.77 -16.96
C PHE A 258 -12.26 1.44 -17.34
N SER A 259 -11.69 0.74 -18.31
CA SER A 259 -12.04 -0.63 -18.66
C SER A 259 -10.81 -1.29 -19.28
N THR A 260 -10.27 -2.33 -18.65
CA THR A 260 -9.04 -2.98 -19.12
C THR A 260 -8.92 -4.40 -18.57
N THR A 261 -8.10 -5.21 -19.23
CA THR A 261 -7.64 -6.49 -18.72
C THR A 261 -6.23 -6.35 -18.16
N ILE A 262 -5.98 -6.98 -17.01
CA ILE A 262 -4.70 -6.98 -16.30
C ILE A 262 -4.21 -8.44 -16.24
N GLU A 263 -3.06 -8.72 -16.84
CA GLU A 263 -2.41 -10.03 -16.73
C GLU A 263 -1.78 -10.19 -15.33
N THR A 264 -1.79 -11.42 -14.81
CA THR A 264 -1.16 -11.75 -13.52
C THR A 264 -0.69 -13.20 -13.49
N ASN A 265 0.42 -13.43 -12.78
CA ASN A 265 0.90 -14.78 -12.49
C ASN A 265 0.26 -15.37 -11.22
N LEU A 266 -0.48 -14.56 -10.46
CA LEU A 266 -1.20 -15.00 -9.27
C LEU A 266 -2.42 -15.84 -9.67
N SER A 267 -2.76 -16.80 -8.81
CA SER A 267 -3.93 -17.66 -9.00
C SER A 267 -4.59 -17.99 -7.66
N GLY A 268 -5.77 -18.60 -7.73
CA GLY A 268 -6.62 -18.91 -6.58
C GLY A 268 -7.52 -17.74 -6.18
N LYS A 269 -8.12 -17.84 -4.99
CA LYS A 269 -8.97 -16.78 -4.42
C LYS A 269 -8.09 -15.58 -4.05
N ARG A 270 -8.35 -14.42 -4.67
CA ARG A 270 -7.61 -13.16 -4.48
C ARG A 270 -8.57 -12.00 -4.31
N THR A 271 -8.22 -11.09 -3.40
CA THR A 271 -8.92 -9.82 -3.23
C THR A 271 -8.15 -8.74 -3.98
N LEU A 272 -8.85 -8.02 -4.85
CA LEU A 272 -8.34 -6.86 -5.55
C LEU A 272 -8.70 -5.59 -4.77
N TYR A 273 -7.76 -4.67 -4.69
CA TYR A 273 -7.93 -3.35 -4.06
C TYR A 273 -7.67 -2.26 -5.09
N PHE A 274 -8.61 -1.34 -5.24
CA PHE A 274 -8.54 -0.26 -6.22
C PHE A 274 -8.40 1.06 -5.49
N TYR A 275 -7.30 1.77 -5.74
CA TYR A 275 -7.03 3.09 -5.18
C TYR A 275 -6.98 4.12 -6.31
N ALA A 276 -7.89 5.09 -6.28
CA ALA A 276 -7.81 6.27 -7.12
C ALA A 276 -6.68 7.16 -6.62
N VAL A 277 -5.74 7.48 -7.50
CA VAL A 277 -4.52 8.21 -7.15
C VAL A 277 -4.81 9.70 -7.10
N ASN A 278 -4.43 10.35 -6.00
CA ASN A 278 -4.67 11.77 -5.79
C ASN A 278 -3.88 12.64 -6.77
N ILE A 279 -4.55 13.61 -7.39
CA ILE A 279 -3.97 14.63 -8.25
C ILE A 279 -3.83 15.91 -7.42
N GLY A 280 -2.62 16.17 -6.92
CA GLY A 280 -2.34 17.35 -6.10
C GLY A 280 -2.13 16.97 -4.64
N ILE A 281 -2.77 17.69 -3.73
CA ILE A 281 -2.55 17.55 -2.28
C ILE A 281 -3.63 16.63 -1.69
N GLY A 282 -3.22 15.65 -0.89
CA GLY A 282 -4.12 14.62 -0.34
C GLY A 282 -3.52 13.21 -0.46
N ASN A 283 -4.32 12.20 -0.12
CA ASN A 283 -3.92 10.79 -0.19
C ASN A 283 -4.77 10.04 -1.23
N ASP A 284 -4.22 8.98 -1.78
CA ASP A 284 -4.95 8.03 -2.64
C ASP A 284 -6.17 7.47 -1.88
N GLN A 285 -7.30 7.31 -2.57
CA GLN A 285 -8.54 6.84 -1.97
C GLN A 285 -8.89 5.44 -2.47
N LEU A 286 -9.23 4.56 -1.54
CA LEU A 286 -9.78 3.25 -1.88
C LEU A 286 -11.19 3.43 -2.47
N ILE A 287 -11.34 3.10 -3.75
CA ILE A 287 -12.60 3.23 -4.50
C ILE A 287 -13.33 1.90 -4.69
N GLY A 288 -12.69 0.78 -4.33
CA GLY A 288 -13.35 -0.52 -4.37
C GLY A 288 -12.48 -1.68 -3.92
N LYS A 289 -13.15 -2.75 -3.51
CA LYS A 289 -12.55 -4.04 -3.16
C LYS A 289 -13.41 -5.15 -3.75
N LYS A 290 -12.81 -6.13 -4.41
CA LYS A 290 -13.54 -7.30 -4.92
C LYS A 290 -12.72 -8.57 -4.79
N THR A 291 -13.33 -9.64 -4.32
CA THR A 291 -12.70 -10.96 -4.25
C THR A 291 -13.15 -11.80 -5.43
N VAL A 292 -12.18 -12.37 -6.15
CA VAL A 292 -12.39 -13.24 -7.31
C VAL A 292 -11.50 -14.47 -7.22
N THR A 293 -11.80 -15.49 -8.01
CA THR A 293 -10.98 -16.71 -8.11
C THR A 293 -10.27 -16.72 -9.47
N ILE A 294 -8.97 -16.42 -9.46
CA ILE A 294 -8.15 -16.34 -10.67
C ILE A 294 -7.68 -17.74 -11.07
N LYS A 295 -7.99 -18.16 -12.30
CA LYS A 295 -7.49 -19.42 -12.83
C LYS A 295 -6.04 -19.24 -13.24
N LYS A 296 -5.21 -20.26 -13.04
CA LYS A 296 -3.79 -20.20 -13.40
C LYS A 296 -3.63 -20.08 -14.93
N ALA A 297 -2.79 -19.14 -15.38
CA ALA A 297 -2.51 -18.90 -16.79
C ALA A 297 -2.20 -20.18 -17.58
N PRO A 298 -2.67 -20.33 -18.84
CA PRO A 298 -2.40 -21.52 -19.63
C PRO A 298 -0.88 -21.75 -19.78
N PRO A 299 -0.40 -23.00 -19.65
CA PRO A 299 1.02 -23.29 -19.75
C PRO A 299 1.49 -23.08 -21.20
N LYS A 300 2.56 -22.31 -21.39
CA LYS A 300 3.23 -22.18 -22.69
C LYS A 300 3.98 -23.48 -23.00
N LEU A 301 3.46 -24.31 -23.92
CA LEU A 301 4.04 -25.60 -24.29
C LEU A 301 4.80 -25.54 -25.62
N SER A 302 6.02 -26.08 -25.65
CA SER A 302 6.83 -26.18 -26.87
C SER A 302 6.63 -27.53 -27.57
N ARG A 303 6.75 -27.52 -28.91
CA ARG A 303 6.65 -28.73 -29.72
C ARG A 303 7.93 -29.56 -29.61
N PRO A 304 7.86 -30.89 -29.47
CA PRO A 304 9.03 -31.74 -29.40
C PRO A 304 9.59 -32.00 -30.80
N ALA A 305 10.90 -32.27 -30.89
CA ALA A 305 11.56 -32.69 -32.13
C ALA A 305 11.58 -34.21 -32.22
N VAL A 306 11.06 -34.77 -33.33
CA VAL A 306 11.18 -36.21 -33.63
C VAL A 306 12.64 -36.51 -33.95
N LYS A 307 13.27 -37.40 -33.17
CA LYS A 307 14.65 -37.84 -33.35
C LYS A 307 14.72 -38.96 -34.38
N THR A 308 14.18 -40.13 -34.02
CA THR A 308 14.29 -41.35 -34.83
C THR A 308 12.94 -42.03 -34.99
N LEU A 309 12.76 -42.69 -36.14
CA LEU A 309 11.63 -43.55 -36.44
C LEU A 309 12.21 -44.92 -36.80
N LYS A 310 11.85 -45.97 -36.05
CA LYS A 310 12.22 -47.36 -36.37
C LYS A 310 10.99 -48.11 -36.82
N ALA A 311 10.99 -48.53 -38.08
CA ALA A 311 9.92 -49.32 -38.68
C ALA A 311 10.02 -50.79 -38.26
N GLY A 312 8.86 -51.44 -38.11
CA GLY A 312 8.71 -52.89 -38.11
C GLY A 312 7.46 -53.27 -38.91
N LYS A 313 7.14 -54.56 -38.99
CA LYS A 313 6.10 -55.08 -39.90
C LYS A 313 4.73 -54.43 -39.71
N ARG A 314 4.28 -54.27 -38.47
CA ARG A 314 2.99 -53.64 -38.12
C ARG A 314 3.13 -52.59 -37.04
N THR A 315 4.34 -52.04 -36.91
CA THR A 315 4.69 -51.16 -35.80
C THR A 315 5.66 -50.08 -36.23
N VAL A 316 5.58 -48.91 -35.60
CA VAL A 316 6.60 -47.86 -35.70
C VAL A 316 6.98 -47.46 -34.28
N LYS A 317 8.28 -47.55 -33.94
CA LYS A 317 8.84 -46.98 -32.70
C LYS A 317 9.27 -45.54 -32.99
N VAL A 318 8.64 -44.60 -32.31
CA VAL A 318 8.89 -43.16 -32.43
C VAL A 318 9.69 -42.71 -31.23
N THR A 319 10.80 -42.00 -31.46
CA THR A 319 11.64 -41.41 -30.41
C THR A 319 11.78 -39.91 -30.65
N TRP A 320 11.73 -39.10 -29.60
CA TRP A 320 11.77 -37.64 -29.67
C TRP A 320 12.66 -37.02 -28.59
N LYS A 321 12.97 -35.73 -28.73
CA LYS A 321 13.71 -34.95 -27.73
C LYS A 321 12.81 -34.64 -26.53
N ALA A 322 13.33 -34.88 -25.32
CA ALA A 322 12.65 -34.52 -24.09
C ALA A 322 12.36 -33.02 -24.01
N THR A 323 11.20 -32.66 -23.48
CA THR A 323 10.73 -31.29 -23.29
C THR A 323 10.40 -31.08 -21.81
N ARG A 324 10.92 -30.02 -21.20
CA ARG A 324 10.71 -29.71 -19.77
C ARG A 324 9.33 -29.10 -19.54
N GLY A 325 8.79 -29.27 -18.33
CA GLY A 325 7.55 -28.60 -17.90
C GLY A 325 6.24 -29.17 -18.45
N VAL A 326 6.28 -30.33 -19.11
CA VAL A 326 5.12 -31.00 -19.75
C VAL A 326 4.58 -32.15 -18.90
N GLY A 327 3.32 -32.55 -19.11
CA GLY A 327 2.72 -33.74 -18.50
C GLY A 327 2.95 -35.03 -19.31
N GLY A 328 3.27 -34.91 -20.59
CA GLY A 328 3.59 -36.03 -21.47
C GLY A 328 3.54 -35.65 -22.94
N TYR A 329 3.39 -36.66 -23.80
CA TYR A 329 3.40 -36.50 -25.26
C TYR A 329 2.23 -37.22 -25.92
N GLN A 330 1.83 -36.74 -27.08
CA GLN A 330 0.97 -37.43 -28.02
C GLN A 330 1.71 -37.66 -29.32
N VAL A 331 1.60 -38.88 -29.83
CA VAL A 331 2.11 -39.28 -31.13
C VAL A 331 0.90 -39.54 -32.02
N ARG A 332 0.86 -38.92 -33.20
CA ARG A 332 -0.10 -39.25 -34.25
C ARG A 332 0.60 -39.76 -35.50
N LEU A 333 -0.01 -40.75 -36.14
CA LEU A 333 0.41 -41.32 -37.41
C LEU A 333 -0.77 -41.33 -38.37
N SER A 334 -0.52 -41.09 -39.66
CA SER A 334 -1.53 -41.25 -40.71
C SER A 334 -0.87 -41.67 -42.03
N THR A 335 -1.58 -42.38 -42.88
CA THR A 335 -1.20 -42.61 -44.28
C THR A 335 -1.43 -41.37 -45.15
N ASP A 336 -2.27 -40.44 -44.71
CA ASP A 336 -2.48 -39.13 -45.30
C ASP A 336 -1.52 -38.09 -44.68
N LYS A 337 -0.76 -37.40 -45.54
CA LYS A 337 0.20 -36.36 -45.15
C LYS A 337 -0.46 -35.16 -44.46
N SER A 338 -1.74 -34.89 -44.76
CA SER A 338 -2.50 -33.79 -44.18
C SER A 338 -3.10 -34.12 -42.81
N PHE A 339 -3.07 -35.40 -42.41
CA PHE A 339 -3.68 -35.92 -41.18
C PHE A 339 -5.18 -35.63 -41.08
N LYS A 340 -5.91 -35.64 -42.20
CA LYS A 340 -7.38 -35.54 -42.24
C LYS A 340 -8.02 -36.91 -42.07
N GLU A 341 -7.42 -37.94 -42.68
CA GLU A 341 -7.94 -39.32 -42.65
C GLU A 341 -6.95 -40.29 -42.00
N ASN A 342 -7.43 -41.50 -41.65
CA ASN A 342 -6.59 -42.62 -41.20
C ASN A 342 -5.64 -42.29 -40.03
N VAL A 343 -6.05 -41.39 -39.13
CA VAL A 343 -5.20 -40.89 -38.04
C VAL A 343 -5.26 -41.81 -36.83
N THR A 344 -4.13 -42.43 -36.50
CA THR A 344 -3.95 -43.12 -35.21
C THR A 344 -3.22 -42.22 -34.23
N THR A 345 -3.84 -41.93 -33.08
CA THR A 345 -3.21 -41.14 -31.99
C THR A 345 -3.00 -41.99 -30.74
N ARG A 346 -1.82 -41.86 -30.11
CA ARG A 346 -1.45 -42.53 -28.85
C ARG A 346 -0.76 -41.56 -27.89
N LYS A 347 -0.99 -41.73 -26.58
CA LYS A 347 -0.39 -40.91 -25.51
C LYS A 347 0.81 -41.65 -24.89
N ALA A 348 1.88 -40.92 -24.62
CA ALA A 348 2.99 -41.33 -23.76
C ALA A 348 2.93 -40.49 -22.48
N LYS A 349 2.67 -41.13 -21.34
CA LYS A 349 2.50 -40.44 -20.04
C LYS A 349 3.87 -40.12 -19.42
N GLY A 350 3.99 -38.91 -18.86
CA GLY A 350 5.17 -38.48 -18.13
C GLY A 350 6.16 -37.67 -18.96
N ALA A 351 6.79 -36.68 -18.34
CA ALA A 351 7.74 -35.78 -19.01
C ALA A 351 8.99 -36.49 -19.53
N LYS A 352 9.40 -37.58 -18.86
CA LYS A 352 10.57 -38.40 -19.22
C LYS A 352 10.30 -39.41 -20.35
N ALA A 353 9.05 -39.62 -20.74
CA ALA A 353 8.72 -40.53 -21.84
C ALA A 353 9.18 -39.95 -23.18
N THR A 354 10.28 -40.48 -23.71
CA THR A 354 10.90 -40.00 -24.96
C THR A 354 10.73 -40.97 -26.13
N THR A 355 10.02 -42.08 -25.91
CA THR A 355 9.77 -43.12 -26.92
C THR A 355 8.37 -43.70 -26.77
N LEU A 356 7.76 -44.10 -27.89
CA LEU A 356 6.51 -44.85 -27.91
C LEU A 356 6.47 -45.76 -29.14
N LYS A 357 6.07 -47.03 -28.94
CA LYS A 357 5.82 -47.98 -30.03
C LYS A 357 4.34 -47.96 -30.37
N VAL A 358 4.01 -47.58 -31.60
CA VAL A 358 2.65 -47.66 -32.13
C VAL A 358 2.54 -48.96 -32.92
N SER A 359 1.54 -49.77 -32.61
CA SER A 359 1.29 -51.08 -33.22
C SER A 359 -0.03 -51.09 -34.00
N LYS A 360 -0.34 -52.24 -34.61
CA LYS A 360 -1.55 -52.47 -35.44
C LYS A 360 -1.59 -51.62 -36.72
N LEU A 361 -0.42 -51.35 -37.30
CA LEU A 361 -0.28 -50.63 -38.57
C LEU A 361 -0.34 -51.61 -39.76
N GLN A 362 -0.68 -51.09 -40.94
CA GLN A 362 -0.63 -51.85 -42.19
C GLN A 362 0.84 -52.11 -42.57
N PRO A 363 1.20 -53.35 -42.97
CA PRO A 363 2.54 -53.67 -43.44
C PRO A 363 2.81 -53.03 -44.82
N GLY A 364 4.06 -52.64 -45.07
CA GLY A 364 4.48 -52.00 -46.32
C GLY A 364 3.93 -50.59 -46.59
N ALA A 365 3.06 -50.04 -45.73
CA ALA A 365 2.44 -48.73 -45.93
C ALA A 365 3.34 -47.57 -45.46
N ARG A 366 3.24 -46.43 -46.15
CA ARG A 366 3.92 -45.18 -45.75
C ARG A 366 3.06 -44.42 -44.74
N TYR A 367 3.66 -44.05 -43.62
CA TYR A 367 3.05 -43.25 -42.57
C TYR A 367 3.78 -41.93 -42.37
N TYR A 368 3.02 -40.86 -42.12
CA TYR A 368 3.50 -39.57 -41.64
C TYR A 368 3.31 -39.50 -40.13
N VAL A 369 4.37 -39.14 -39.42
CA VAL A 369 4.44 -39.15 -37.96
C VAL A 369 4.63 -37.74 -37.43
N GLN A 370 3.84 -37.38 -36.42
CA GLN A 370 4.01 -36.15 -35.65
C GLN A 370 3.91 -36.42 -34.15
N VAL A 371 4.60 -35.58 -33.38
CA VAL A 371 4.57 -35.62 -31.91
C VAL A 371 4.22 -34.23 -31.40
N ARG A 372 3.39 -34.15 -30.35
CA ARG A 372 3.16 -32.91 -29.59
C ARG A 372 3.28 -33.18 -28.10
N THR A 373 3.56 -32.14 -27.33
CA THR A 373 3.53 -32.19 -25.87
C THR A 373 2.12 -31.89 -25.36
N TYR A 374 1.80 -32.36 -24.16
CA TYR A 374 0.59 -31.98 -23.45
C TYR A 374 0.86 -31.75 -21.97
N LYS A 375 -0.01 -30.98 -21.31
CA LYS A 375 -0.01 -30.78 -19.86
C LYS A 375 -1.43 -30.61 -19.35
N LYS A 376 -1.77 -31.26 -18.24
CA LYS A 376 -3.05 -31.04 -17.56
C LYS A 376 -2.88 -29.94 -16.51
N GLN A 377 -3.77 -28.97 -16.49
CA GLN A 377 -3.79 -27.86 -15.54
C GLN A 377 -5.23 -27.39 -15.34
N GLY A 378 -5.67 -27.22 -14.09
CA GLY A 378 -7.03 -26.74 -13.79
C GLY A 378 -8.15 -27.64 -14.35
N GLY A 379 -7.92 -28.95 -14.47
CA GLY A 379 -8.88 -29.90 -15.07
C GLY A 379 -8.77 -30.03 -16.59
N GLU A 380 -8.28 -29.01 -17.28
CA GLU A 380 -8.12 -28.98 -18.75
C GLU A 380 -6.77 -29.53 -19.22
N THR A 381 -6.72 -30.01 -20.47
CA THR A 381 -5.49 -30.47 -21.11
C THR A 381 -5.06 -29.52 -22.21
N TYR A 382 -3.89 -28.91 -22.02
CA TYR A 382 -3.26 -28.02 -22.99
C TYR A 382 -2.28 -28.80 -23.87
N TYR A 383 -2.20 -28.41 -25.13
CA TYR A 383 -1.36 -29.05 -26.14
C TYR A 383 -0.47 -28.03 -26.83
N SER A 384 0.76 -28.42 -27.16
CA SER A 384 1.55 -27.65 -28.13
C SER A 384 1.06 -27.91 -29.56
N LYS A 385 1.54 -27.07 -30.50
CA LYS A 385 1.45 -27.35 -31.93
C LYS A 385 2.16 -28.68 -32.25
N TRP A 386 1.66 -29.42 -33.23
CA TRP A 386 2.29 -30.66 -33.71
C TRP A 386 3.72 -30.41 -34.24
N SER A 387 4.63 -31.38 -34.09
CA SER A 387 5.97 -31.32 -34.72
C SER A 387 5.88 -31.22 -36.25
N LYS A 388 7.00 -30.91 -36.91
CA LYS A 388 7.11 -31.18 -38.36
C LYS A 388 6.85 -32.66 -38.61
N ALA A 389 6.13 -32.98 -39.69
CA ALA A 389 5.84 -34.37 -40.06
C ALA A 389 7.11 -35.05 -40.57
N LYS A 390 7.33 -36.30 -40.16
CA LYS A 390 8.38 -37.18 -40.69
C LYS A 390 7.74 -38.44 -41.26
N ALA A 391 8.19 -38.88 -42.43
CA ALA A 391 7.67 -40.09 -43.06
C ALA A 391 8.46 -41.34 -42.65
N VAL A 392 7.79 -42.48 -42.60
CA VAL A 392 8.39 -43.81 -42.41
C VAL A 392 7.53 -44.85 -43.11
N LYS A 393 8.15 -45.87 -43.72
CA LYS A 393 7.43 -47.00 -44.34
C LYS A 393 7.53 -48.21 -43.40
N THR A 394 6.43 -48.86 -43.07
CA THR A 394 6.46 -50.14 -42.33
C THR A 394 7.11 -51.21 -43.18
N THR A 395 7.74 -52.22 -42.56
CA THR A 395 8.38 -53.30 -43.32
C THR A 395 7.31 -54.19 -43.96
N GLY A 396 7.61 -54.76 -45.13
CA GLY A 396 6.70 -55.67 -45.84
C GLY A 396 6.48 -57.00 -45.11
N LYS A 397 5.65 -57.87 -45.69
CA LYS A 397 5.76 -59.30 -45.40
C LYS A 397 7.17 -59.73 -45.84
N SER A 398 7.88 -60.49 -45.00
CA SER A 398 9.00 -61.29 -45.48
C SER A 398 8.49 -62.09 -46.68
N ALA A 399 9.24 -62.03 -47.79
CA ALA A 399 8.94 -62.80 -49.00
C ALA A 399 8.85 -64.30 -48.66
#